data_AF-A0A925F6W9-F1
#
_entry.id   AF-A0A925F6W9-F1
#
_cell.length_a   1.000
_cell.length_b   1.000
_cell.length_c   1.000
_cell.angle_alpha   90.00
_cell.angle_beta   90.00
_cell.angle_gamma   90.00
#
_symmetry.space_group_name_H-M   'P 1'
#
loop_
_entity.id
_entity.type
_entity.pdbx_description
1 polymer ?
#
loop_
_entity_poly.entity_id
_entity_poly.type
_entity_poly.pdbx_seq_one_letter_code
_entity_poly.pdbx_strand_id
1 'polypeptide(L)'
;MLSNLLKIDTSALADKHSFFQMNQTINDVNINAGKLLANINFLFKKEAILADIHEAEFKVFSQWGDDGIINFLCSYLDIPNKVFIEFGVENYTECNTRLLLMNDNWSGLIMDGSAQHMQSVRNENIYWKYDLTALDKFVTKENINSILTENKITGEVGLLHIDIDGNDYWIWKEISVIDPIIVIVEYNSLFGFDHPWTIAYDPGFIRTKAHYSNLLYGTSLLSICDLAEEKGYSFIGCNSNGNNAYFVRKDKIKHIAVKTPEAGYVLSKFAESRNEKGDLTFLRNESRLELLKGQHIFNTRTNAMEVI
;
A
#
# COMPACT_ATOMS: atom_id res chain seq x y z
N MET A 1 -13.34 -64.31 19.63
CA MET A 1 -12.26 -64.11 18.64
C MET A 1 -12.55 -62.83 17.88
N LEU A 2 -11.67 -61.84 18.05
CA LEU A 2 -11.23 -60.86 17.05
C LEU A 2 -12.27 -60.10 16.21
N SER A 3 -12.50 -58.83 16.58
CA SER A 3 -12.18 -57.67 15.72
C SER A 3 -12.52 -56.37 16.48
N ASN A 4 -11.66 -55.97 17.41
CA ASN A 4 -10.93 -54.72 17.25
C ASN A 4 -10.75 -54.29 15.79
N LEU A 5 -11.45 -53.23 15.41
CA LEU A 5 -10.93 -52.24 14.46
C LEU A 5 -11.42 -50.88 14.92
N LEU A 6 -10.45 -50.10 15.41
CA LEU A 6 -10.58 -48.69 15.72
C LEU A 6 -11.34 -48.00 14.58
N LYS A 7 -12.54 -47.49 14.87
CA LYS A 7 -12.98 -46.26 14.22
C LYS A 7 -12.18 -45.15 14.86
N ILE A 8 -11.01 -44.85 14.29
CA ILE A 8 -10.38 -43.57 14.55
C ILE A 8 -11.31 -42.54 13.89
N ASP A 9 -12.09 -41.87 14.73
CA ASP A 9 -12.83 -40.69 14.33
C ASP A 9 -11.79 -39.62 13.99
N THR A 10 -11.56 -39.42 12.69
CA THR A 10 -10.50 -38.55 12.15
C THR A 10 -11.06 -37.23 11.61
N SER A 11 -12.33 -36.90 11.85
CA SER A 11 -12.96 -35.79 11.14
C SER A 11 -14.04 -35.09 11.95
N ALA A 12 -13.67 -34.13 12.81
CA ALA A 12 -14.55 -32.99 13.17
C ALA A 12 -13.92 -31.92 14.08
N LEU A 13 -12.77 -32.14 14.72
CA LEU A 13 -12.23 -31.24 15.76
C LEU A 13 -10.70 -31.11 15.70
N ALA A 14 -10.15 -30.81 14.52
CA ALA A 14 -8.99 -29.91 14.52
C ALA A 14 -9.54 -28.54 14.92
N ASP A 15 -9.60 -28.33 16.24
CA ASP A 15 -10.31 -27.25 16.91
C ASP A 15 -10.04 -25.88 16.26
N LYS A 16 -11.06 -25.04 16.09
CA LYS A 16 -10.82 -23.63 15.65
C LYS A 16 -9.76 -22.95 16.51
N HIS A 17 -9.65 -23.37 17.78
CA HIS A 17 -8.61 -22.93 18.69
C HIS A 17 -7.20 -23.36 18.30
N SER A 18 -7.00 -24.60 17.80
CA SER A 18 -5.68 -25.08 17.37
C SER A 18 -5.23 -24.39 16.08
N PHE A 19 -6.12 -24.21 15.11
CA PHE A 19 -5.85 -23.42 13.90
C PHE A 19 -5.48 -21.96 14.24
N PHE A 20 -6.20 -21.37 15.19
CA PHE A 20 -5.91 -20.02 15.66
C PHE A 20 -4.51 -19.92 16.30
N GLN A 21 -4.17 -20.82 17.22
CA GLN A 21 -2.85 -20.84 17.85
C GLN A 21 -1.73 -21.07 16.84
N MET A 22 -1.97 -21.93 15.83
CA MET A 22 -1.04 -22.19 14.75
C MET A 22 -0.78 -20.93 13.92
N ASN A 23 -1.83 -20.19 13.52
CA ASN A 23 -1.68 -18.93 12.79
C ASN A 23 -0.92 -17.87 13.61
N GLN A 24 -1.16 -17.77 14.91
CA GLN A 24 -0.39 -16.87 15.78
C GLN A 24 1.09 -17.27 15.83
N THR A 25 1.37 -18.57 15.96
CA THR A 25 2.75 -19.08 15.97
C THR A 25 3.47 -18.79 14.64
N ILE A 26 2.78 -18.94 13.51
CA ILE A 26 3.32 -18.61 12.19
C ILE A 26 3.63 -17.11 12.09
N ASN A 27 2.71 -16.24 12.55
CA ASN A 27 2.95 -14.79 12.57
C ASN A 27 4.17 -14.43 13.44
N ASP A 28 4.33 -15.04 14.61
CA ASP A 28 5.48 -14.80 15.49
C ASP A 28 6.80 -15.23 14.83
N VAL A 29 6.80 -16.37 14.12
CA VAL A 29 7.96 -16.84 13.36
C VAL A 29 8.29 -15.87 12.21
N ASN A 30 7.28 -15.45 11.45
CA ASN A 30 7.45 -14.50 10.34
C ASN A 30 7.98 -13.14 10.82
N ILE A 31 7.45 -12.61 11.93
CA ILE A 31 7.93 -11.37 12.54
C ILE A 31 9.39 -11.51 12.98
N ASN A 32 9.75 -12.62 13.63
CA ASN A 32 11.14 -12.86 14.05
C ASN A 32 12.10 -13.00 12.87
N ALA A 33 11.67 -13.62 11.76
CA ALA A 33 12.43 -13.65 10.52
C ALA A 33 12.57 -12.23 9.92
N GLY A 34 11.49 -11.45 9.90
CA GLY A 34 11.50 -10.06 9.48
C GLY A 34 12.47 -9.20 10.29
N LYS A 35 12.51 -9.35 11.63
CA LYS A 35 13.50 -8.69 12.49
C LYS A 35 14.93 -9.01 12.11
N LEU A 36 15.22 -10.27 11.78
CA LEU A 36 16.55 -10.68 11.34
C LEU A 36 16.92 -10.00 10.01
N LEU A 37 16.01 -9.99 9.05
CA LEU A 37 16.20 -9.34 7.75
C LEU A 37 16.37 -7.82 7.89
N ALA A 38 15.56 -7.17 8.73
CA ALA A 38 15.69 -5.76 9.08
C ALA A 38 17.08 -5.42 9.66
N ASN A 39 17.58 -6.26 10.57
CA ASN A 39 18.93 -6.10 11.12
C ASN A 39 20.00 -6.29 10.04
N ILE A 40 19.84 -7.25 9.13
CA ILE A 40 20.75 -7.45 8.01
C ILE A 40 20.78 -6.21 7.10
N ASN A 41 19.60 -5.68 6.76
CA ASN A 41 19.45 -4.48 5.96
C ASN A 41 20.21 -3.31 6.59
N PHE A 42 19.98 -3.05 7.88
CA PHE A 42 20.57 -1.90 8.56
C PHE A 42 22.09 -2.05 8.81
N LEU A 43 22.57 -3.24 9.15
CA LEU A 43 23.98 -3.47 9.52
C LEU A 43 24.88 -3.70 8.31
N PHE A 44 24.39 -4.34 7.25
CA PHE A 44 25.23 -4.82 6.15
C PHE A 44 24.85 -4.26 4.78
N LYS A 45 23.59 -3.85 4.57
CA LYS A 45 23.12 -3.38 3.25
C LYS A 45 22.83 -1.88 3.19
N LYS A 46 23.00 -1.14 4.29
CA LYS A 46 22.60 0.27 4.40
C LYS A 46 23.01 1.12 3.20
N GLU A 47 24.29 1.13 2.82
CA GLU A 47 24.76 1.96 1.70
C GLU A 47 24.16 1.55 0.36
N ALA A 48 23.91 0.25 0.14
CA ALA A 48 23.24 -0.24 -1.05
C ALA A 48 21.76 0.20 -1.07
N ILE A 49 21.07 0.12 0.07
CA ILE A 49 19.67 0.53 0.21
C ILE A 49 19.51 2.05 0.03
N LEU A 50 20.45 2.85 0.53
CA LEU A 50 20.44 4.31 0.31
C LEU A 50 20.60 4.68 -1.17
N ALA A 51 21.24 3.82 -1.97
CA ALA A 51 21.36 4.00 -3.41
C ALA A 51 20.16 3.45 -4.20
N ASP A 52 19.59 2.33 -3.75
CA ASP A 52 18.44 1.66 -4.37
C ASP A 52 17.57 0.95 -3.32
N ILE A 53 16.33 1.41 -3.16
CA ILE A 53 15.40 0.90 -2.14
C ILE A 53 15.02 -0.57 -2.34
N HIS A 54 15.14 -1.12 -3.55
CA HIS A 54 14.88 -2.53 -3.81
C HIS A 54 15.76 -3.46 -2.98
N GLU A 55 16.97 -3.00 -2.59
CA GLU A 55 17.87 -3.77 -1.75
C GLU A 55 17.31 -4.01 -0.34
N ALA A 56 16.28 -3.28 0.07
CA ALA A 56 15.66 -3.46 1.38
C ALA A 56 14.54 -4.51 1.36
N GLU A 57 14.03 -4.92 0.21
CA GLU A 57 12.79 -5.68 0.10
C GLU A 57 12.81 -7.02 0.84
N PHE A 58 11.77 -7.24 1.63
CA PHE A 58 11.37 -8.54 2.17
C PHE A 58 9.87 -8.50 2.51
N LYS A 59 9.25 -9.67 2.63
CA LYS A 59 7.83 -9.82 2.97
C LYS A 59 7.64 -10.43 4.35
N VAL A 60 6.78 -9.81 5.15
CA VAL A 60 6.16 -10.40 6.35
C VAL A 60 4.64 -10.36 6.21
N PHE A 61 4.05 -9.18 5.93
CA PHE A 61 2.61 -8.96 5.81
C PHE A 61 2.20 -8.19 4.55
N SER A 62 3.06 -7.37 3.97
CA SER A 62 2.80 -6.66 2.71
C SER A 62 2.51 -7.61 1.55
N GLN A 63 1.88 -7.11 0.49
CA GLN A 63 1.64 -7.93 -0.71
C GLN A 63 2.94 -8.41 -1.35
N TRP A 64 3.95 -7.54 -1.38
CA TRP A 64 5.25 -7.79 -2.00
C TRP A 64 6.39 -7.57 -1.01
N GLY A 65 7.41 -6.80 -1.39
CA GLY A 65 8.63 -6.55 -0.59
C GLY A 65 8.57 -5.30 0.29
N ASP A 66 7.43 -4.63 0.34
CA ASP A 66 7.25 -3.29 0.91
C ASP A 66 7.56 -3.24 2.42
N ASP A 67 7.32 -4.33 3.17
CA ASP A 67 7.68 -4.39 4.61
C ASP A 67 9.15 -4.02 4.83
N GLY A 68 10.04 -4.50 3.95
CA GLY A 68 11.47 -4.28 4.08
C GLY A 68 11.90 -2.85 3.76
N ILE A 69 11.31 -2.25 2.73
CA ILE A 69 11.55 -0.84 2.36
C ILE A 69 11.07 0.06 3.52
N ILE A 70 9.83 -0.14 3.95
CA ILE A 70 9.20 0.65 5.01
C ILE A 70 9.98 0.51 6.31
N ASN A 71 10.33 -0.71 6.73
CA ASN A 71 11.08 -0.93 7.95
C ASN A 71 12.45 -0.24 7.92
N PHE A 72 13.17 -0.29 6.79
CA PHE A 72 14.44 0.40 6.64
C PHE A 72 14.27 1.92 6.76
N LEU A 73 13.31 2.51 6.05
CA LEU A 73 13.05 3.94 6.09
C LEU A 73 12.68 4.39 7.51
N CYS A 74 11.78 3.67 8.18
CA CYS A 74 11.37 3.97 9.56
C CYS A 74 12.52 3.85 10.58
N SER A 75 13.50 2.97 10.32
CA SER A 75 14.68 2.81 11.19
C SER A 75 15.78 3.82 10.90
N TYR A 76 15.87 4.30 9.65
CA TYR A 76 16.92 5.20 9.20
C TYR A 76 16.56 6.69 9.38
N LEU A 77 15.30 7.06 9.19
CA LEU A 77 14.81 8.44 9.27
C LEU A 77 14.48 8.83 10.73
N ASP A 78 14.57 10.13 11.03
CA ASP A 78 14.21 10.64 12.36
C ASP A 78 12.70 10.88 12.43
N ILE A 79 11.97 9.86 12.90
CA ILE A 79 10.50 9.85 13.02
C ILE A 79 10.10 9.92 14.51
N PRO A 80 9.83 11.12 15.05
CA PRO A 80 9.43 11.25 16.45
C PRO A 80 8.02 10.72 16.69
N ASN A 81 7.11 10.91 15.73
CA ASN A 81 5.72 10.49 15.82
C ASN A 81 5.53 9.17 15.06
N LYS A 82 5.57 8.05 15.78
CA LYS A 82 5.36 6.69 15.26
C LYS A 82 3.87 6.39 15.01
N VAL A 83 3.27 7.20 14.14
CA VAL A 83 1.89 7.07 13.69
C VAL A 83 1.90 6.80 12.19
N PHE A 84 1.19 5.75 11.77
CA PHE A 84 0.94 5.50 10.37
C PHE A 84 -0.54 5.68 10.02
N ILE A 85 -0.79 5.95 8.75
CA ILE A 85 -2.11 6.05 8.15
C ILE A 85 -2.07 5.23 6.87
N GLU A 86 -3.02 4.29 6.69
CA GLU A 86 -3.12 3.47 5.49
C GLU A 86 -4.57 3.42 4.97
N PHE A 87 -4.75 3.69 3.68
CA PHE A 87 -6.05 3.61 3.01
C PHE A 87 -6.13 2.35 2.14
N GLY A 88 -7.34 1.80 1.98
CA GLY A 88 -7.63 0.61 1.15
C GLY A 88 -7.00 -0.68 1.69
N VAL A 89 -7.05 -0.88 3.00
CA VAL A 89 -6.41 -2.02 3.66
C VAL A 89 -7.14 -3.36 3.52
N GLU A 90 -8.32 -3.38 2.90
CA GLU A 90 -9.23 -4.51 2.98
C GLU A 90 -9.40 -5.01 4.43
N ASN A 91 -9.22 -6.31 4.69
CA ASN A 91 -9.29 -6.90 6.02
C ASN A 91 -7.98 -6.77 6.84
N TYR A 92 -7.02 -5.98 6.35
CA TYR A 92 -5.72 -5.70 6.98
C TYR A 92 -4.86 -6.95 7.23
N THR A 93 -5.10 -8.08 6.55
CA THR A 93 -4.27 -9.29 6.68
C THR A 93 -3.02 -9.22 5.79
N GLU A 94 -3.17 -8.67 4.59
CA GLU A 94 -2.09 -8.31 3.67
C GLU A 94 -2.06 -6.79 3.52
N CYS A 95 -1.03 -6.11 4.05
CA CYS A 95 -0.96 -4.64 4.11
C CYS A 95 0.44 -4.15 4.49
N ASN A 96 0.74 -2.88 4.19
CA ASN A 96 2.09 -2.34 4.27
C ASN A 96 2.49 -1.84 5.67
N THR A 97 1.52 -1.61 6.56
CA THR A 97 1.79 -1.06 7.91
C THR A 97 1.68 -2.06 9.06
N ARG A 98 1.24 -3.30 8.79
CA ARG A 98 1.03 -4.30 9.84
C ARG A 98 2.31 -4.74 10.53
N LEU A 99 3.43 -4.78 9.82
CA LEU A 99 4.71 -5.05 10.47
C LEU A 99 5.06 -3.93 11.47
N LEU A 100 4.91 -2.66 11.10
CA LEU A 100 5.17 -1.53 12.01
C LEU A 100 4.32 -1.59 13.27
N LEU A 101 3.03 -1.93 13.13
CA LEU A 101 2.11 -2.11 14.25
C LEU A 101 2.58 -3.24 15.18
N MET A 102 2.83 -4.43 14.62
CA MET A 102 3.06 -5.64 15.43
C MET A 102 4.48 -5.75 15.97
N ASN A 103 5.46 -5.28 15.21
CA ASN A 103 6.89 -5.38 15.52
C ASN A 103 7.41 -4.17 16.28
N ASP A 104 7.07 -2.97 15.81
CA ASP A 104 7.67 -1.71 16.25
C ASP A 104 6.74 -0.90 17.16
N ASN A 105 5.54 -1.42 17.42
CA ASN A 105 4.52 -0.85 18.30
C ASN A 105 4.14 0.59 17.92
N TRP A 106 3.96 0.83 16.63
CA TRP A 106 3.41 2.08 16.10
C TRP A 106 1.90 2.16 16.35
N SER A 107 1.37 3.37 16.43
CA SER A 107 -0.08 3.62 16.44
C SER A 107 -0.59 3.77 15.00
N GLY A 108 -1.80 3.28 14.72
CA GLY A 108 -2.32 3.21 13.35
C GLY A 108 -3.73 3.73 13.17
N LEU A 109 -3.97 4.44 12.06
CA LEU A 109 -5.29 4.63 11.47
C LEU A 109 -5.37 3.90 10.14
N ILE A 110 -6.27 2.93 10.03
CA ILE A 110 -6.52 2.20 8.79
C ILE A 110 -7.95 2.41 8.33
N MET A 111 -8.14 2.43 7.00
CA MET A 111 -9.45 2.66 6.41
C MET A 111 -9.72 1.80 5.19
N ASP A 112 -10.96 1.38 5.04
CA ASP A 112 -11.46 0.69 3.85
C ASP A 112 -12.93 1.05 3.62
N GLY A 113 -13.39 1.02 2.36
CA GLY A 113 -14.79 1.29 2.04
C GLY A 113 -15.77 0.21 2.51
N SER A 114 -15.27 -1.00 2.83
CA SER A 114 -16.07 -2.15 3.22
C SER A 114 -16.25 -2.26 4.74
N ALA A 115 -17.49 -2.11 5.19
CA ALA A 115 -17.86 -2.35 6.59
C ALA A 115 -17.55 -3.79 7.04
N GLN A 116 -17.67 -4.76 6.14
CA GLN A 116 -17.37 -6.17 6.41
C GLN A 116 -15.87 -6.40 6.65
N HIS A 117 -15.02 -5.72 5.87
CA HIS A 117 -13.58 -5.80 6.06
C HIS A 117 -13.15 -5.20 7.41
N MET A 118 -13.63 -3.99 7.72
CA MET A 118 -13.30 -3.34 8.99
C MET A 118 -13.90 -4.05 10.20
N GLN A 119 -15.05 -4.69 10.06
CA GLN A 119 -15.58 -5.57 11.10
C GLN A 119 -14.69 -6.79 11.32
N SER A 120 -14.12 -7.37 10.26
CA SER A 120 -13.15 -8.47 10.38
C SER A 120 -11.93 -8.03 11.19
N VAL A 121 -11.37 -6.84 10.90
CA VAL A 121 -10.25 -6.28 11.68
C VAL A 121 -10.61 -6.14 13.16
N ARG A 122 -11.77 -5.54 13.47
CA ARG A 122 -12.20 -5.29 14.86
C ARG A 122 -12.45 -6.56 15.66
N ASN A 123 -12.71 -7.68 14.99
CA ASN A 123 -12.90 -8.99 15.61
C ASN A 123 -11.58 -9.75 15.82
N GLU A 124 -10.47 -9.30 15.22
CA GLU A 124 -9.17 -9.93 15.34
C GLU A 124 -8.42 -9.51 16.61
N ASN A 125 -7.52 -10.38 17.08
CA ASN A 125 -6.73 -10.11 18.28
C ASN A 125 -5.84 -8.86 18.16
N ILE A 126 -5.47 -8.48 16.93
CA ILE A 126 -4.63 -7.31 16.69
C ILE A 126 -5.30 -6.02 17.18
N TYR A 127 -6.63 -5.95 17.15
CA TYR A 127 -7.37 -4.74 17.47
C TYR A 127 -7.36 -4.39 18.96
N TRP A 128 -7.33 -5.40 19.85
CA TRP A 128 -7.19 -5.15 21.29
C TRP A 128 -5.74 -5.14 21.77
N LYS A 129 -4.82 -5.80 21.03
CA LYS A 129 -3.40 -5.92 21.40
C LYS A 129 -2.58 -4.67 21.11
N TYR A 130 -2.99 -3.86 20.13
CA TYR A 130 -2.22 -2.71 19.63
C TYR A 130 -3.10 -1.46 19.53
N ASP A 131 -2.45 -0.30 19.47
CA ASP A 131 -3.13 0.99 19.29
C ASP A 131 -3.52 1.19 17.83
N LEU A 132 -4.66 0.61 17.45
CA LEU A 132 -5.16 0.58 16.08
C LEU A 132 -6.60 1.11 16.02
N THR A 133 -6.84 2.09 15.18
CA THR A 133 -8.18 2.55 14.80
C THR A 133 -8.50 2.07 13.38
N ALA A 134 -9.64 1.39 13.21
CA ALA A 134 -10.09 0.86 11.92
C ALA A 134 -11.45 1.47 11.55
N LEU A 135 -11.52 2.21 10.45
CA LEU A 135 -12.72 2.90 10.00
C LEU A 135 -13.24 2.37 8.67
N ASP A 136 -14.54 2.06 8.63
CA ASP A 136 -15.28 1.78 7.40
C ASP A 136 -15.70 3.09 6.73
N LYS A 137 -14.80 3.65 5.91
CA LYS A 137 -14.98 4.94 5.22
C LYS A 137 -14.53 4.83 3.77
N PHE A 138 -15.42 5.18 2.86
CA PHE A 138 -15.05 5.49 1.49
C PHE A 138 -14.45 6.90 1.43
N VAL A 139 -13.14 6.98 1.21
CA VAL A 139 -12.39 8.24 1.29
C VAL A 139 -12.61 9.07 0.02
N THR A 140 -12.91 10.36 0.21
CA THR A 140 -13.10 11.35 -0.86
C THR A 140 -12.33 12.63 -0.55
N LYS A 141 -12.18 13.54 -1.52
CA LYS A 141 -11.56 14.85 -1.27
C LYS A 141 -12.32 15.61 -0.19
N GLU A 142 -13.65 15.52 -0.21
CA GLU A 142 -14.50 16.31 0.68
C GLU A 142 -14.42 15.84 2.14
N ASN A 143 -14.04 14.58 2.39
CA ASN A 143 -14.04 14.02 3.74
C ASN A 143 -12.66 13.72 4.33
N ILE A 144 -11.58 13.67 3.53
CA ILE A 144 -10.30 13.15 4.04
C ILE A 144 -9.73 14.00 5.18
N ASN A 145 -9.75 15.33 5.05
CA ASN A 145 -9.25 16.22 6.11
C ASN A 145 -10.13 16.16 7.37
N SER A 146 -11.46 16.04 7.23
CA SER A 146 -12.34 15.91 8.41
C SER A 146 -12.09 14.58 9.12
N ILE A 147 -11.98 13.48 8.39
CA ILE A 147 -11.66 12.16 8.95
C ILE A 147 -10.37 12.20 9.77
N LEU A 148 -9.29 12.77 9.23
CA LEU A 148 -8.01 12.87 9.93
C LEU A 148 -8.12 13.70 11.22
N THR A 149 -8.75 14.88 11.14
CA THR A 149 -8.92 15.77 12.30
C THR A 149 -9.83 15.19 13.38
N GLU A 150 -10.93 14.53 13.01
CA GLU A 150 -11.86 13.86 13.94
C GLU A 150 -11.19 12.72 14.71
N ASN A 151 -10.22 12.05 14.08
CA ASN A 151 -9.39 11.02 14.72
C ASN A 151 -8.16 11.60 15.43
N LYS A 152 -8.09 12.92 15.59
CA LYS A 152 -7.02 13.66 16.29
C LYS A 152 -5.64 13.48 15.64
N ILE A 153 -5.62 13.21 14.34
CA ILE A 153 -4.39 13.07 13.57
C ILE A 153 -4.18 14.37 12.80
N THR A 154 -3.25 15.18 13.30
CA THR A 154 -2.88 16.48 12.70
C THR A 154 -1.39 16.72 12.87
N GLY A 155 -0.80 17.53 12.00
CA GLY A 155 0.63 17.84 12.02
C GLY A 155 1.52 16.68 11.57
N GLU A 156 2.72 16.60 12.12
CA GLU A 156 3.72 15.62 11.68
C GLU A 156 3.31 14.18 12.05
N VAL A 157 3.31 13.28 11.06
CA VAL A 157 3.11 11.84 11.24
C VAL A 157 4.24 11.05 10.58
N GLY A 158 4.40 9.78 10.93
CA GLY A 158 5.51 8.98 10.44
C GLY A 158 5.33 8.53 9.00
N LEU A 159 4.17 7.95 8.69
CA LEU A 159 3.91 7.33 7.39
C LEU A 159 2.46 7.53 6.93
N LEU A 160 2.29 7.86 5.65
CA LEU A 160 1.01 7.85 4.95
C LEU A 160 1.11 6.92 3.74
N HIS A 161 0.26 5.89 3.67
CA HIS A 161 0.12 5.01 2.51
C HIS A 161 -1.28 5.19 1.90
N ILE A 162 -1.32 5.49 0.60
CA ILE A 162 -2.53 5.73 -0.18
C ILE A 162 -2.59 4.67 -1.28
N ASP A 163 -3.53 3.73 -1.14
CA ASP A 163 -3.80 2.68 -2.10
C ASP A 163 -5.32 2.45 -2.09
N ILE A 164 -6.05 3.14 -2.98
CA ILE A 164 -7.53 3.08 -3.03
C ILE A 164 -8.05 2.77 -4.44
N ASP A 165 -7.20 2.23 -5.32
CA ASP A 165 -7.56 1.79 -6.67
C ASP A 165 -8.29 2.87 -7.50
N GLY A 166 -7.94 4.16 -7.36
CA GLY A 166 -8.77 5.23 -7.93
C GLY A 166 -8.27 6.65 -7.68
N ASN A 167 -8.85 7.32 -6.69
CA ASN A 167 -8.66 8.76 -6.49
C ASN A 167 -7.33 9.11 -5.78
N ASP A 168 -6.30 8.27 -5.86
CA ASP A 168 -5.07 8.35 -5.06
C ASP A 168 -4.38 9.73 -5.15
N TYR A 169 -4.16 10.21 -6.38
CA TYR A 169 -3.64 11.56 -6.66
C TYR A 169 -4.50 12.65 -6.03
N TRP A 170 -5.81 12.52 -6.17
CA TRP A 170 -6.79 13.50 -5.74
C TRP A 170 -6.91 13.59 -4.22
N ILE A 171 -6.87 12.45 -3.54
CA ILE A 171 -6.87 12.37 -2.08
C ILE A 171 -5.57 12.97 -1.54
N TRP A 172 -4.42 12.59 -2.09
CA TRP A 172 -3.15 13.16 -1.62
C TRP A 172 -3.05 14.67 -1.83
N LYS A 173 -3.55 15.15 -2.97
CA LYS A 173 -3.61 16.58 -3.29
C LYS A 173 -4.40 17.37 -2.25
N GLU A 174 -5.53 16.81 -1.79
CA GLU A 174 -6.43 17.46 -0.85
C GLU A 174 -5.94 17.42 0.60
N ILE A 175 -5.16 16.41 1.00
CA ILE A 175 -4.63 16.30 2.37
C ILE A 175 -3.78 17.54 2.71
N SER A 176 -4.20 18.27 3.75
CA SER A 176 -3.54 19.50 4.22
C SER A 176 -3.38 19.59 5.73
N VAL A 177 -3.96 18.66 6.50
CA VAL A 177 -3.97 18.69 7.97
C VAL A 177 -2.85 17.88 8.62
N ILE A 178 -2.14 17.08 7.84
CA ILE A 178 -0.98 16.28 8.28
C ILE A 178 0.23 16.58 7.40
N ASP A 179 1.41 16.28 7.94
CA ASP A 179 2.70 16.41 7.30
C ASP A 179 3.52 15.12 7.52
N PRO A 180 3.24 14.05 6.74
CA PRO A 180 3.96 12.78 6.87
C PRO A 180 5.45 12.90 6.55
N ILE A 181 6.30 12.13 7.24
CA ILE A 181 7.73 12.03 6.89
C ILE A 181 7.92 11.13 5.67
N ILE A 182 7.19 10.02 5.62
CA ILE A 182 7.17 9.07 4.50
C ILE A 182 5.77 9.11 3.88
N VAL A 183 5.71 9.21 2.56
CA VAL A 183 4.48 9.02 1.79
C VAL A 183 4.70 7.90 0.78
N ILE A 184 3.72 7.01 0.67
CA ILE A 184 3.68 5.92 -0.29
C ILE A 184 2.34 6.05 -1.02
N VAL A 185 2.38 6.05 -2.35
CA VAL A 185 1.18 6.18 -3.18
C VAL A 185 1.18 5.07 -4.23
N GLU A 186 0.05 4.38 -4.36
CA GLU A 186 -0.16 3.43 -5.44
C GLU A 186 -0.18 4.19 -6.79
N TYR A 187 0.50 3.64 -7.79
CA TYR A 187 0.49 4.19 -9.14
C TYR A 187 0.18 3.11 -10.17
N ASN A 188 -0.53 3.53 -11.21
CA ASN A 188 -0.80 2.69 -12.37
C ASN A 188 0.41 2.75 -13.31
N SER A 189 1.28 1.75 -13.20
CA SER A 189 2.49 1.68 -14.04
C SER A 189 2.18 1.60 -15.54
N LEU A 190 0.97 1.27 -15.98
CA LEU A 190 0.61 1.26 -17.40
C LEU A 190 0.65 2.65 -18.04
N PHE A 191 0.52 3.71 -17.24
CA PHE A 191 0.63 5.09 -17.73
C PHE A 191 2.08 5.55 -17.92
N GLY A 192 3.06 4.68 -17.71
CA GLY A 192 4.47 5.00 -17.94
C GLY A 192 5.04 6.02 -16.95
N PHE A 193 6.23 6.51 -17.26
CA PHE A 193 6.96 7.49 -16.43
C PHE A 193 6.89 8.91 -16.98
N ASP A 194 6.35 9.09 -18.18
CA ASP A 194 6.37 10.32 -18.97
C ASP A 194 4.98 10.91 -19.25
N HIS A 195 3.90 10.15 -19.04
CA HIS A 195 2.54 10.69 -19.13
C HIS A 195 2.07 11.25 -17.79
N PRO A 196 1.65 12.53 -17.72
CA PRO A 196 1.11 13.15 -16.51
C PRO A 196 -0.39 12.84 -16.35
N TRP A 197 -0.73 11.55 -16.32
CA TRP A 197 -2.11 11.08 -16.34
C TRP A 197 -2.62 10.71 -14.95
N THR A 198 -3.92 10.88 -14.73
CA THR A 198 -4.70 10.35 -13.60
C THR A 198 -6.14 10.18 -14.05
N ILE A 199 -6.92 9.31 -13.40
CA ILE A 199 -8.36 9.30 -13.62
C ILE A 199 -8.98 10.66 -13.28
N ALA A 200 -10.07 11.02 -13.95
CA ALA A 200 -10.87 12.17 -13.55
C ALA A 200 -11.45 11.93 -12.15
N TYR A 201 -11.53 12.99 -11.35
CA TYR A 201 -12.07 12.86 -10.00
C TYR A 201 -13.55 12.48 -10.04
N ASP A 202 -13.89 11.38 -9.40
CA ASP A 202 -15.26 10.95 -9.13
C ASP A 202 -15.33 10.43 -7.69
N PRO A 203 -16.07 11.08 -6.77
CA PRO A 203 -16.15 10.64 -5.37
C PRO A 203 -16.76 9.25 -5.19
N GLY A 204 -17.41 8.68 -6.23
CA GLY A 204 -17.96 7.33 -6.25
C GLY A 204 -17.19 6.37 -7.16
N PHE A 205 -15.94 6.71 -7.53
CA PHE A 205 -15.14 5.90 -8.46
C PHE A 205 -15.01 4.46 -7.99
N ILE A 206 -15.36 3.51 -8.86
CA ILE A 206 -15.13 2.08 -8.64
C ILE A 206 -14.47 1.53 -9.90
N ARG A 207 -13.21 1.08 -9.75
CA ARG A 207 -12.36 0.53 -10.81
C ARG A 207 -13.07 -0.47 -11.72
N THR A 208 -13.77 -1.44 -11.14
CA THR A 208 -14.52 -2.49 -11.87
C THR A 208 -15.69 -1.94 -12.68
N LYS A 209 -16.24 -0.77 -12.33
CA LYS A 209 -17.31 -0.11 -13.09
C LYS A 209 -16.75 0.85 -14.15
N ALA A 210 -15.57 1.42 -13.91
CA ALA A 210 -14.93 2.38 -14.80
C ALA A 210 -14.52 1.73 -16.14
N HIS A 211 -13.94 0.53 -16.08
CA HIS A 211 -13.62 -0.25 -17.28
C HIS A 211 -13.60 -1.75 -16.96
N TYR A 212 -14.16 -2.58 -17.85
CA TYR A 212 -14.29 -4.03 -17.62
C TYR A 212 -12.96 -4.74 -17.36
N SER A 213 -11.85 -4.19 -17.88
CA SER A 213 -10.53 -4.79 -17.73
C SER A 213 -9.95 -4.64 -16.33
N ASN A 214 -10.56 -3.82 -15.48
CA ASN A 214 -9.97 -3.28 -14.25
C ASN A 214 -8.66 -2.52 -14.49
N LEU A 215 -8.25 -2.14 -15.71
CA LEU A 215 -6.94 -1.48 -15.89
C LEU A 215 -6.99 0.07 -15.84
N LEU A 216 -8.19 0.65 -15.86
CA LEU A 216 -8.38 2.10 -15.76
C LEU A 216 -8.59 2.50 -14.30
N TYR A 217 -7.53 2.96 -13.66
CA TYR A 217 -7.54 3.39 -12.25
C TYR A 217 -6.34 4.27 -11.93
N GLY A 218 -6.41 4.93 -10.77
CA GLY A 218 -5.27 5.58 -10.15
C GLY A 218 -4.66 6.70 -11.00
N THR A 219 -3.35 6.80 -10.87
CA THR A 219 -2.54 7.88 -11.44
C THR A 219 -1.19 7.36 -11.92
N SER A 220 -0.59 8.08 -12.87
CA SER A 220 0.77 7.83 -13.34
C SER A 220 1.81 8.18 -12.27
N LEU A 221 3.01 7.63 -12.42
CA LEU A 221 4.16 7.99 -11.59
C LEU A 221 4.50 9.48 -11.75
N LEU A 222 4.47 10.00 -12.98
CA LEU A 222 4.82 11.39 -13.25
C LEU A 222 3.92 12.37 -12.51
N SER A 223 2.60 12.16 -12.55
CA SER A 223 1.63 12.98 -11.82
C SER A 223 1.88 12.97 -10.31
N ILE A 224 2.21 11.82 -9.73
CA ILE A 224 2.52 11.70 -8.30
C ILE A 224 3.83 12.42 -7.99
N CYS A 225 4.87 12.28 -8.83
CA CYS A 225 6.14 12.98 -8.64
C CYS A 225 5.98 14.52 -8.73
N ASP A 226 5.19 15.03 -9.68
CA ASP A 226 4.90 16.45 -9.78
C ASP A 226 4.20 16.96 -8.50
N LEU A 227 3.20 16.22 -8.02
CA LEU A 227 2.49 16.56 -6.77
C LEU A 227 3.41 16.45 -5.53
N ALA A 228 4.30 15.46 -5.49
CA ALA A 228 5.28 15.30 -4.43
C ALA A 228 6.18 16.53 -4.32
N GLU A 229 6.67 17.02 -5.46
CA GLU A 229 7.52 18.21 -5.54
C GLU A 229 6.79 19.45 -5.01
N GLU A 230 5.54 19.66 -5.43
CA GLU A 230 4.66 20.74 -4.94
C GLU A 230 4.45 20.67 -3.42
N LYS A 231 4.32 19.46 -2.87
CA LYS A 231 4.09 19.22 -1.44
C LYS A 231 5.38 19.14 -0.60
N GLY A 232 6.56 19.29 -1.20
CA GLY A 232 7.83 19.31 -0.46
C GLY A 232 8.46 17.94 -0.19
N TYR A 233 8.22 16.96 -1.05
CA TYR A 233 8.74 15.60 -0.96
C TYR A 233 9.74 15.28 -2.08
N SER A 234 10.66 14.37 -1.80
CA SER A 234 11.59 13.81 -2.76
C SER A 234 11.18 12.38 -3.12
N PHE A 235 11.13 12.07 -4.42
CA PHE A 235 10.93 10.71 -4.92
C PHE A 235 12.21 9.87 -4.77
N ILE A 236 12.10 8.67 -4.21
CA ILE A 236 13.26 7.79 -3.93
C ILE A 236 13.23 6.45 -4.68
N GLY A 237 12.14 6.15 -5.39
CA GLY A 237 11.98 4.94 -6.19
C GLY A 237 10.60 4.28 -6.01
N CYS A 238 10.33 3.27 -6.82
CA CYS A 238 9.18 2.39 -6.66
C CYS A 238 9.60 1.04 -6.07
N ASN A 239 8.66 0.23 -5.58
CA ASN A 239 8.93 -1.16 -5.27
C ASN A 239 9.15 -1.98 -6.57
N SER A 240 9.80 -3.13 -6.45
CA SER A 240 10.20 -3.98 -7.59
C SER A 240 9.01 -4.60 -8.34
N ASN A 241 7.84 -4.58 -7.71
CA ASN A 241 6.57 -5.02 -8.28
C ASN A 241 5.86 -3.95 -9.10
N GLY A 242 6.25 -2.68 -8.98
CA GLY A 242 5.78 -1.59 -9.82
C GLY A 242 4.34 -1.15 -9.53
N ASN A 243 3.95 -1.15 -8.26
CA ASN A 243 2.66 -0.62 -7.80
C ASN A 243 2.81 0.52 -6.79
N ASN A 244 3.87 0.57 -5.98
CA ASN A 244 4.02 1.59 -4.93
C ASN A 244 5.20 2.52 -5.23
N ALA A 245 4.94 3.83 -5.19
CA ALA A 245 5.96 4.87 -5.31
C ALA A 245 6.27 5.48 -3.93
N TYR A 246 7.56 5.65 -3.62
CA TYR A 246 8.04 6.09 -2.31
C TYR A 246 8.57 7.51 -2.33
N PHE A 247 8.12 8.29 -1.34
CA PHE A 247 8.48 9.69 -1.17
C PHE A 247 8.89 9.97 0.27
N VAL A 248 9.91 10.79 0.45
CA VAL A 248 10.38 11.23 1.77
C VAL A 248 10.43 12.75 1.80
N ARG A 249 9.97 13.34 2.90
CA ARG A 249 9.94 14.80 3.06
C ARG A 249 11.35 15.38 2.94
N LYS A 250 11.50 16.49 2.21
CA LYS A 250 12.81 17.03 1.81
C LYS A 250 13.73 17.36 2.99
N ASP A 251 13.19 17.83 4.10
CA ASP A 251 13.94 18.12 5.33
C ASP A 251 14.43 16.86 6.08
N LYS A 252 13.88 15.68 5.75
CA LYS A 252 14.18 14.40 6.41
C LYS A 252 14.98 13.42 5.55
N ILE A 253 15.18 13.69 4.27
CA ILE A 253 15.75 12.74 3.28
C ILE A 253 17.12 12.12 3.64
N LYS A 254 17.92 12.80 4.49
CA LYS A 254 19.29 12.40 4.86
C LYS A 254 20.14 12.07 3.62
N HIS A 255 20.66 10.84 3.49
CA HIS A 255 21.52 10.42 2.40
C HIS A 255 20.83 9.50 1.38
N ILE A 256 19.50 9.40 1.40
CA ILE A 256 18.77 8.57 0.43
C ILE A 256 18.88 9.21 -0.96
N ALA A 257 19.20 8.39 -1.96
CA ALA A 257 19.31 8.83 -3.34
C ALA A 257 17.92 9.23 -3.90
N VAL A 258 17.80 10.49 -4.31
CA VAL A 258 16.62 10.98 -5.04
C VAL A 258 16.66 10.47 -6.48
N LYS A 259 15.51 10.07 -7.02
CA LYS A 259 15.36 9.55 -8.37
C LYS A 259 14.53 10.50 -9.24
N THR A 260 14.78 10.47 -10.55
CA THR A 260 13.82 10.99 -11.53
C THR A 260 12.71 9.96 -11.76
N PRO A 261 11.53 10.36 -12.29
CA PRO A 261 10.48 9.40 -12.64
C PRO A 261 11.00 8.26 -13.53
N GLU A 262 11.77 8.58 -14.57
CA GLU A 262 12.37 7.58 -15.47
C GLU A 262 13.30 6.60 -14.74
N ALA A 263 14.17 7.11 -13.85
CA ALA A 263 15.16 6.27 -13.16
C ALA A 263 14.56 5.39 -12.04
N GLY A 264 13.43 5.81 -11.46
CA GLY A 264 12.75 5.07 -10.39
C GLY A 264 11.53 4.26 -10.85
N TYR A 265 11.11 4.39 -12.12
CA TYR A 265 9.94 3.73 -12.65
C TYR A 265 10.13 2.21 -12.77
N VAL A 266 9.08 1.47 -12.43
CA VAL A 266 9.03 0.02 -12.58
C VAL A 266 7.71 -0.38 -13.24
N LEU A 267 7.78 -0.97 -14.44
CA LEU A 267 6.61 -1.53 -15.08
C LEU A 267 6.14 -2.80 -14.35
N SER A 268 4.89 -2.81 -13.89
CA SER A 268 4.35 -3.96 -13.17
C SER A 268 4.28 -5.21 -14.05
N LYS A 269 4.44 -6.38 -13.42
CA LYS A 269 4.39 -7.69 -14.10
C LYS A 269 3.14 -8.52 -13.77
N PHE A 270 2.36 -8.10 -12.77
CA PHE A 270 1.13 -8.79 -12.40
C PHE A 270 0.07 -8.66 -13.50
N ALA A 271 -0.71 -9.74 -13.66
CA ALA A 271 -1.65 -9.90 -14.76
C ALA A 271 -3.09 -9.93 -14.23
N GLU A 272 -3.57 -8.74 -13.88
CA GLU A 272 -4.87 -8.50 -13.24
C GLU A 272 -6.00 -8.15 -14.22
N SER A 273 -5.68 -8.07 -15.51
CA SER A 273 -6.62 -7.70 -16.55
C SER A 273 -7.79 -8.70 -16.64
N ARG A 274 -8.99 -8.19 -16.85
CA ARG A 274 -10.21 -8.99 -16.96
C ARG A 274 -10.88 -8.88 -18.33
N ASN A 275 -11.69 -9.88 -18.67
CA ASN A 275 -12.64 -9.80 -19.79
C ASN A 275 -13.98 -9.21 -19.31
N GLU A 276 -14.93 -8.98 -20.21
CA GLU A 276 -16.26 -8.44 -19.88
C GLU A 276 -17.08 -9.33 -18.92
N LYS A 277 -16.70 -10.61 -18.76
CA LYS A 277 -17.34 -11.54 -17.81
C LYS A 277 -16.68 -11.50 -16.42
N GLY A 278 -15.60 -10.75 -16.27
CA GLY A 278 -14.82 -10.65 -15.04
C GLY A 278 -13.71 -11.71 -14.89
N ASP A 279 -13.50 -12.59 -15.87
CA ASP A 279 -12.44 -13.60 -15.79
C ASP A 279 -11.07 -12.98 -16.10
N LEU A 280 -10.03 -13.47 -15.44
CA LEU A 280 -8.65 -13.05 -15.72
C LEU A 280 -8.25 -13.42 -17.15
N THR A 281 -7.68 -12.45 -17.87
CA THR A 281 -7.17 -12.64 -19.24
C THR A 281 -5.66 -12.86 -19.28
N PHE A 282 -4.98 -12.64 -18.16
CA PHE A 282 -3.53 -12.80 -18.01
C PHE A 282 -2.69 -12.00 -19.03
N LEU A 283 -3.21 -10.87 -19.52
CA LEU A 283 -2.47 -9.99 -20.42
C LEU A 283 -1.26 -9.39 -19.70
N ARG A 284 -0.21 -9.11 -20.47
CA ARG A 284 1.08 -8.61 -19.96
C ARG A 284 1.58 -7.45 -20.78
N ASN A 285 2.50 -6.68 -20.20
CA ASN A 285 3.25 -5.62 -20.87
C ASN A 285 2.32 -4.61 -21.58
N GLU A 286 2.74 -4.12 -22.75
CA GLU A 286 2.04 -3.12 -23.58
C GLU A 286 0.61 -3.55 -23.98
N SER A 287 0.34 -4.85 -24.12
CA SER A 287 -1.01 -5.35 -24.45
C SER A 287 -2.07 -4.98 -23.41
N ARG A 288 -1.66 -4.62 -22.18
CA ARG A 288 -2.56 -4.10 -21.15
C ARG A 288 -3.01 -2.66 -21.43
N LEU A 289 -2.08 -1.80 -21.83
CA LEU A 289 -2.39 -0.40 -22.17
C LEU A 289 -3.26 -0.31 -23.43
N GLU A 290 -3.09 -1.22 -24.38
CA GLU A 290 -3.93 -1.32 -25.58
C GLU A 290 -5.43 -1.47 -25.26
N LEU A 291 -5.79 -2.11 -24.14
CA LEU A 291 -7.19 -2.22 -23.70
C LEU A 291 -7.80 -0.88 -23.25
N LEU A 292 -6.96 0.10 -22.94
CA LEU A 292 -7.38 1.41 -22.47
C LEU A 292 -7.45 2.44 -23.59
N LYS A 293 -7.03 2.10 -24.82
CA LYS A 293 -7.11 3.03 -25.95
C LYS A 293 -8.53 3.53 -26.17
N GLY A 294 -8.67 4.84 -26.33
CA GLY A 294 -9.96 5.49 -26.48
C GLY A 294 -10.66 5.83 -25.16
N GLN A 295 -10.12 5.41 -24.00
CA GLN A 295 -10.65 5.83 -22.70
C GLN A 295 -10.22 7.27 -22.39
N HIS A 296 -11.08 7.98 -21.64
CA HIS A 296 -10.79 9.32 -21.19
C HIS A 296 -9.89 9.32 -19.94
N ILE A 297 -8.91 10.22 -19.92
CA ILE A 297 -7.96 10.37 -18.82
C ILE A 297 -7.73 11.85 -18.53
N PHE A 298 -7.43 12.22 -17.28
CA PHE A 298 -7.15 13.60 -16.91
C PHE A 298 -5.64 13.86 -16.94
N ASN A 299 -5.22 14.90 -17.66
CA ASN A 299 -3.83 15.34 -17.67
C ASN A 299 -3.60 16.40 -16.59
N THR A 300 -2.75 16.07 -15.62
CA THR A 300 -2.50 16.89 -14.43
C THR A 300 -1.73 18.18 -14.72
N ARG A 301 -0.95 18.23 -15.80
CA ARG A 301 -0.19 19.42 -16.21
C ARG A 301 -1.01 20.40 -17.02
N THR A 302 -1.85 19.90 -17.93
CA THR A 302 -2.72 20.75 -18.77
C THR A 302 -4.05 21.09 -18.08
N ASN A 303 -4.40 20.37 -17.01
CA ASN A 303 -5.70 20.43 -16.33
C ASN A 303 -6.88 20.18 -17.28
N ALA A 304 -6.71 19.27 -18.23
CA ALA A 304 -7.70 18.94 -19.25
C ALA A 304 -7.89 17.43 -19.40
N MET A 305 -9.05 17.02 -19.92
CA MET A 305 -9.28 15.64 -20.33
C MET A 305 -8.58 15.35 -21.66
N GLU A 306 -7.97 14.19 -21.73
CA GLU A 306 -7.31 13.61 -22.90
C GLU A 306 -7.90 12.21 -23.17
N VAL A 307 -7.41 11.58 -24.24
CA VAL A 307 -7.76 10.21 -24.62
C VAL A 307 -6.47 9.40 -24.63
N ILE A 308 -6.50 8.22 -24.01
CA ILE A 308 -5.38 7.25 -24.01
C ILE A 308 -5.20 6.65 -25.41
#